data_AF-A0A6A3N4C3-F1
#
_entry.id   AF-A0A6A3N4C3-F1
#
_cell.length_a   1.000
_cell.length_b   1.000
_cell.length_c   1.000
_cell.angle_alpha   90.00
_cell.angle_beta   90.00
_cell.angle_gamma   90.00
#
_symmetry.space_group_name_H-M   'P 1'
#
loop_
_entity.id
_entity.type
_entity.pdbx_description
1 polymer ?
#
loop_
_entity_poly.entity_id
_entity_poly.type
_entity_poly.pdbx_seq_one_letter_code
_entity_poly.pdbx_strand_id
1 'polypeptide(L)'
;MEEEDNSSEERGLDSIPGAAKILEKLTPDKQTAESKLFTQLKLHEPTLDLFDNPNFHKWVNSVTMSYKRTPDAANAVIVSTIAARHGDEFLARMLAWAKAAPTKQRFATQLEEAQLANWLASKKTAGDVFKLLKLDDEGAKLFKNPVFDTWVSYATKLDDKNPDALIFSVLKARYEEDVLANIFTVAKETHSSQKIAERMENILFAKWAGDGKTADDAFKLLNLNPKADDFLKSPALRSWVSYAKMLEEDPYKLLLATLSARYTDEGLMRMLVMAKQDTKTRIIASTLEEAQFNRWLSQGENAESIFKLFNLDKEGNKLFESPMFRAWESFVKKLDKTNPDKMMLSVLKTSYNDEKLENMLIYAQKVPRTKRFAARTLEDLWISQDKTADDIFKLLKLDQQGKNLFDRGELSTWVSYVTKLNKLDEKPDEFAVINELQKRFGNLELAKMFSAALKNSGPNNDLISSLQTLQFKRWLADGTTPNSLNTMLSKTPILGGFDFRSVDVHLRYLDFYRANT
;
A
#
# COMPACT_ATOMS: atom_id res chain seq x y z
N MET A 1 1.83 -29.98 -36.80
CA MET A 1 1.99 -31.29 -36.15
C MET A 1 1.13 -31.20 -34.91
N GLU A 2 -0.18 -31.45 -35.09
CA GLU A 2 -1.23 -31.27 -34.08
C GLU A 2 -1.78 -32.66 -33.78
N GLU A 3 -1.23 -33.37 -32.80
CA GLU A 3 -1.81 -34.65 -32.35
C GLU A 3 -1.42 -35.08 -30.92
N GLU A 4 -0.78 -34.22 -30.09
CA GLU A 4 -0.33 -34.63 -28.75
C GLU A 4 -1.25 -34.23 -27.57
N ASP A 5 -2.22 -33.33 -27.75
CA ASP A 5 -2.95 -32.74 -26.59
C ASP A 5 -4.13 -33.58 -26.06
N ASN A 6 -4.58 -34.61 -26.80
CA ASN A 6 -5.71 -35.48 -26.39
C ASN A 6 -5.27 -36.68 -25.52
N SER A 7 -3.96 -36.93 -25.39
CA SER A 7 -3.38 -38.12 -24.73
C SER A 7 -3.47 -38.08 -23.20
N SER A 8 -3.61 -36.89 -22.60
CA SER A 8 -3.64 -36.70 -21.15
C SER A 8 -5.02 -36.97 -20.57
N GLU A 9 -6.09 -36.53 -21.24
CA GLU A 9 -7.48 -36.75 -20.82
C GLU A 9 -7.86 -38.25 -20.84
N GLU A 10 -7.43 -38.99 -21.87
CA GLU A 10 -7.71 -40.43 -21.99
C GLU A 10 -7.07 -41.26 -20.87
N ARG A 11 -5.89 -40.85 -20.37
CA ARG A 11 -5.19 -41.54 -19.27
C ARG A 11 -5.89 -41.44 -17.92
N GLY A 12 -6.69 -40.38 -17.68
CA GLY A 12 -7.50 -40.21 -16.47
C GLY A 12 -8.78 -41.07 -16.46
N LEU A 13 -9.30 -41.42 -17.65
CA LEU A 13 -10.55 -42.17 -17.82
C LEU A 13 -10.41 -43.66 -17.46
N ASP A 14 -9.20 -44.24 -17.60
CA ASP A 14 -8.96 -45.67 -17.37
C ASP A 14 -8.82 -46.07 -15.89
N SER A 15 -8.79 -45.09 -14.96
CA SER A 15 -8.46 -45.32 -13.55
C SER A 15 -9.54 -44.93 -12.53
N ILE A 16 -10.84 -45.00 -12.85
CA ILE A 16 -11.93 -44.57 -11.92
C ILE A 16 -12.83 -45.73 -11.41
N PRO A 17 -12.35 -46.57 -10.47
CA PRO A 17 -13.09 -47.73 -9.95
C PRO A 17 -14.40 -47.40 -9.22
N GLY A 18 -14.54 -46.19 -8.67
CA GLY A 18 -15.67 -45.82 -7.80
C GLY A 18 -16.98 -45.59 -8.55
N ALA A 19 -16.91 -44.95 -9.72
CA ALA A 19 -18.07 -44.59 -10.52
C ALA A 19 -18.71 -45.81 -11.22
N ALA A 20 -17.88 -46.73 -11.71
CA ALA A 20 -18.33 -47.99 -12.32
C ALA A 20 -19.14 -48.86 -11.33
N LYS A 21 -18.71 -48.93 -10.06
CA LYS A 21 -19.41 -49.66 -8.99
C LYS A 21 -20.80 -49.10 -8.63
N ILE A 22 -21.07 -47.84 -8.96
CA ILE A 22 -22.39 -47.23 -8.75
C ILE A 22 -23.33 -47.69 -9.87
N LEU A 23 -22.87 -47.70 -11.13
CA LEU A 23 -23.66 -48.17 -12.28
C LEU A 23 -24.07 -49.65 -12.15
N GLU A 24 -23.19 -50.50 -11.63
CA GLU A 24 -23.50 -51.93 -11.38
C GLU A 24 -24.65 -52.15 -10.39
N LYS A 25 -24.96 -51.17 -9.54
CA LYS A 25 -26.04 -51.24 -8.54
C LYS A 25 -27.37 -50.68 -9.04
N LEU A 26 -27.40 -50.13 -10.27
CA LEU A 26 -28.61 -49.60 -10.88
C LEU A 26 -29.42 -50.74 -11.52
N THR A 27 -30.72 -50.79 -11.21
CA THR A 27 -31.63 -51.80 -11.80
C THR A 27 -32.61 -51.11 -12.77
N PRO A 28 -32.64 -51.49 -14.07
CA PRO A 28 -33.47 -50.84 -15.10
C PRO A 28 -34.97 -50.74 -14.75
N ASP A 29 -35.54 -51.77 -14.12
CA ASP A 29 -36.95 -51.80 -13.73
C ASP A 29 -37.28 -50.72 -12.69
N LYS A 30 -36.42 -50.57 -11.68
CA LYS A 30 -36.60 -49.53 -10.67
C LYS A 30 -36.40 -48.13 -11.25
N GLN A 31 -35.39 -47.93 -12.11
CA GLN A 31 -35.20 -46.64 -12.81
C GLN A 31 -36.43 -46.25 -13.63
N THR A 32 -37.02 -47.22 -14.35
CA THR A 32 -38.23 -47.01 -15.14
C THR A 32 -39.43 -46.67 -14.26
N ALA A 33 -39.59 -47.34 -13.12
CA ALA A 33 -40.64 -47.05 -12.15
C ALA A 33 -40.52 -45.62 -11.57
N GLU A 34 -39.33 -45.22 -11.14
CA GLU A 34 -39.10 -43.89 -10.56
C GLU A 34 -39.25 -42.76 -11.60
N SER A 35 -38.87 -42.99 -12.86
CA SER A 35 -39.10 -42.03 -13.95
C SER A 35 -40.59 -41.82 -14.26
N LYS A 36 -41.39 -42.90 -14.19
CA LYS A 36 -42.86 -42.82 -14.31
C LYS A 36 -43.45 -42.03 -13.14
N LEU A 37 -43.02 -42.32 -11.91
CA LEU A 37 -43.49 -41.61 -10.72
C LEU A 37 -43.13 -40.11 -10.76
N PHE A 38 -41.92 -39.77 -11.21
CA PHE A 38 -41.49 -38.38 -11.40
C PHE A 38 -42.44 -37.60 -12.33
N THR A 39 -42.87 -38.25 -13.41
CA THR A 39 -43.82 -37.67 -14.37
C THR A 39 -45.22 -37.51 -13.76
N GLN A 40 -45.71 -38.53 -13.04
CA GLN A 40 -47.01 -38.51 -12.37
C GLN A 40 -47.12 -37.41 -11.31
N LEU A 41 -46.02 -37.14 -10.61
CA LEU A 41 -45.92 -36.07 -9.61
C LEU A 41 -45.76 -34.67 -10.21
N LYS A 42 -45.81 -34.55 -11.55
CA LYS A 42 -45.69 -33.30 -12.32
C LYS A 42 -44.39 -32.54 -12.05
N LEU A 43 -43.29 -33.26 -11.84
CA LEU A 43 -41.96 -32.69 -11.59
C LEU A 43 -41.17 -32.38 -12.89
N HIS A 44 -41.83 -32.46 -14.05
CA HIS A 44 -41.23 -32.25 -15.36
C HIS A 44 -41.17 -30.78 -15.79
N GLU A 45 -41.80 -29.87 -15.06
CA GLU A 45 -41.66 -28.42 -15.29
C GLU A 45 -40.39 -27.90 -14.60
N PRO A 46 -39.46 -27.24 -15.33
CA PRO A 46 -38.20 -26.77 -14.75
C PRO A 46 -38.44 -25.60 -13.79
N THR A 47 -38.24 -25.82 -12.49
CA THR A 47 -38.23 -24.74 -11.49
C THR A 47 -36.98 -24.84 -10.62
N LEU A 48 -36.31 -23.71 -10.37
CA LEU A 48 -35.13 -23.67 -9.48
C LEU A 48 -35.49 -24.02 -8.03
N ASP A 49 -36.77 -23.87 -7.67
CA ASP A 49 -37.32 -24.21 -6.35
C ASP A 49 -37.78 -25.69 -6.24
N LEU A 50 -37.31 -26.57 -7.14
CA LEU A 50 -37.65 -27.99 -7.11
C LEU A 50 -37.34 -28.63 -5.74
N PHE A 51 -36.28 -28.17 -5.06
CA PHE A 51 -35.91 -28.60 -3.71
C PHE A 51 -36.90 -28.18 -2.61
N ASP A 52 -37.76 -27.21 -2.87
CA ASP A 52 -38.82 -26.78 -1.93
C ASP A 52 -40.17 -27.40 -2.27
N ASN A 53 -40.26 -28.14 -3.38
CA ASN A 53 -41.49 -28.77 -3.83
C ASN A 53 -41.82 -30.02 -2.97
N PRO A 54 -42.96 -30.07 -2.27
CA PRO A 54 -43.35 -31.22 -1.46
C PRO A 54 -43.46 -32.53 -2.26
N ASN A 55 -43.83 -32.46 -3.55
CA ASN A 55 -43.89 -33.63 -4.41
C ASN A 55 -42.48 -34.13 -4.79
N PHE A 56 -41.49 -33.23 -4.87
CA PHE A 56 -40.10 -33.62 -5.07
C PHE A 56 -39.57 -34.39 -3.86
N HIS A 57 -39.86 -33.93 -2.64
CA HIS A 57 -39.50 -34.68 -1.42
C HIS A 57 -40.18 -36.05 -1.35
N LYS A 58 -41.46 -36.15 -1.71
CA LYS A 58 -42.16 -37.45 -1.81
C LYS A 58 -41.49 -38.40 -2.79
N TRP A 59 -41.10 -37.89 -3.95
CA TRP A 59 -40.39 -38.66 -4.96
C TRP A 59 -39.00 -39.10 -4.49
N VAL A 60 -38.19 -38.19 -3.96
CA VAL A 60 -36.85 -38.50 -3.39
C VAL A 60 -36.95 -39.58 -2.31
N ASN A 61 -37.97 -39.53 -1.45
CA ASN A 61 -38.21 -40.56 -0.45
C ASN A 61 -38.55 -41.93 -1.08
N SER A 62 -39.34 -41.96 -2.16
CA SER A 62 -39.61 -43.19 -2.93
C SER A 62 -38.31 -43.79 -3.47
N VAL A 63 -37.50 -43.00 -4.18
CA VAL A 63 -36.22 -43.44 -4.73
C VAL A 63 -35.30 -43.97 -3.62
N THR A 64 -35.20 -43.25 -2.51
CA THR A 64 -34.36 -43.65 -1.37
C THR A 64 -34.82 -44.97 -0.75
N MET A 65 -36.13 -45.23 -0.68
CA MET A 65 -36.67 -46.50 -0.20
C MET A 65 -36.44 -47.65 -1.18
N SER A 66 -36.60 -47.40 -2.48
CA SER A 66 -36.31 -48.36 -3.57
C SER A 66 -34.85 -48.83 -3.57
N TYR A 67 -33.94 -47.99 -3.09
CA TYR A 67 -32.49 -48.22 -3.01
C TYR A 67 -31.94 -48.16 -1.57
N LYS A 68 -32.74 -48.55 -0.56
CA LYS A 68 -32.40 -48.43 0.88
C LYS A 68 -31.04 -49.05 1.28
N ARG A 69 -30.57 -50.07 0.56
CA ARG A 69 -29.29 -50.75 0.81
C ARG A 69 -28.10 -50.14 0.06
N THR A 70 -28.36 -49.22 -0.87
CA THR A 70 -27.37 -48.59 -1.76
C THR A 70 -27.68 -47.10 -1.94
N PRO A 71 -27.46 -46.26 -0.92
CA PRO A 71 -27.78 -44.83 -0.96
C PRO A 71 -27.13 -44.08 -2.14
N ASP A 72 -25.90 -44.43 -2.52
CA ASP A 72 -25.21 -43.81 -3.66
C ASP A 72 -25.93 -44.10 -4.99
N ALA A 73 -26.52 -45.30 -5.14
CA ALA A 73 -27.34 -45.64 -6.29
C ALA A 73 -28.66 -44.87 -6.29
N ALA A 74 -29.24 -44.61 -5.10
CA ALA A 74 -30.42 -43.74 -4.98
C ALA A 74 -30.11 -42.33 -5.51
N ASN A 75 -28.99 -41.75 -5.07
CA ASN A 75 -28.55 -40.43 -5.54
C ASN A 75 -28.28 -40.41 -7.04
N ALA A 76 -27.63 -41.46 -7.59
CA ALA A 76 -27.40 -41.60 -9.02
C ALA A 76 -28.71 -41.65 -9.84
N VAL A 77 -29.75 -42.33 -9.33
CA VAL A 77 -31.10 -42.33 -9.94
C VAL A 77 -31.74 -40.96 -9.86
N ILE A 78 -31.61 -40.26 -8.73
CA ILE A 78 -32.14 -38.90 -8.56
C ILE A 78 -31.54 -37.97 -9.61
N VAL A 79 -30.20 -37.90 -9.69
CA VAL A 79 -29.54 -36.98 -10.62
C VAL A 79 -29.75 -37.36 -12.09
N SER A 80 -29.71 -38.64 -12.45
CA SER A 80 -29.91 -39.08 -13.84
C SER A 80 -31.35 -38.82 -14.31
N THR A 81 -32.34 -38.99 -13.42
CA THR A 81 -33.75 -38.69 -13.75
C THR A 81 -33.95 -37.19 -13.98
N ILE A 82 -33.38 -36.33 -13.13
CA ILE A 82 -33.51 -34.87 -13.26
C ILE A 82 -32.74 -34.38 -14.51
N ALA A 83 -31.49 -34.83 -14.70
CA ALA A 83 -30.67 -34.46 -15.86
C ALA A 83 -31.32 -34.88 -17.19
N ALA A 84 -31.92 -36.08 -17.26
CA ALA A 84 -32.61 -36.55 -18.46
C ALA A 84 -33.86 -35.72 -18.81
N ARG A 85 -34.47 -35.03 -17.83
CA ARG A 85 -35.69 -34.23 -18.02
C ARG A 85 -35.40 -32.75 -18.24
N HIS A 86 -34.44 -32.21 -17.50
CA HIS A 86 -34.18 -30.77 -17.40
C HIS A 86 -32.82 -30.35 -17.93
N GLY A 87 -31.93 -31.30 -18.23
CA GLY A 87 -30.55 -31.05 -18.65
C GLY A 87 -29.57 -30.95 -17.48
N ASP A 88 -28.32 -31.31 -17.76
CA ASP A 88 -27.22 -31.31 -16.77
C ASP A 88 -26.87 -29.91 -16.27
N GLU A 89 -26.91 -28.89 -17.14
CA GLU A 89 -26.67 -27.49 -16.79
C GLU A 89 -27.70 -26.98 -15.78
N PHE A 90 -28.98 -27.23 -16.03
CA PHE A 90 -30.05 -26.86 -15.11
C PHE A 90 -29.90 -27.55 -13.76
N LEU A 91 -29.61 -28.85 -13.76
CA LEU A 91 -29.36 -29.61 -12.53
C LEU A 91 -28.17 -29.03 -11.76
N ALA A 92 -27.03 -28.78 -12.42
CA ALA A 92 -25.85 -28.21 -11.78
C ALA A 92 -26.15 -26.84 -11.17
N ARG A 93 -26.90 -25.97 -11.88
CA ARG A 93 -27.28 -24.64 -11.40
C ARG A 93 -28.17 -24.72 -10.16
N MET A 94 -29.17 -25.61 -10.21
CA MET A 94 -30.06 -25.88 -9.08
C MET A 94 -29.26 -26.39 -7.86
N LEU A 95 -28.30 -27.30 -8.06
CA LEU A 95 -27.46 -27.82 -6.99
C LEU A 95 -26.55 -26.74 -6.40
N ALA A 96 -25.94 -25.89 -7.24
CA ALA A 96 -25.14 -24.75 -6.79
C ALA A 96 -25.95 -23.80 -5.89
N TRP A 97 -27.19 -23.49 -6.27
CA TRP A 97 -28.10 -22.67 -5.46
C TRP A 97 -28.50 -23.37 -4.16
N ALA A 98 -28.85 -24.65 -4.20
CA ALA A 98 -29.19 -25.42 -3.01
C ALA A 98 -28.00 -25.54 -2.04
N LYS A 99 -26.76 -25.62 -2.52
CA LYS A 99 -25.55 -25.62 -1.70
C LYS A 99 -25.33 -24.31 -0.94
N ALA A 100 -25.86 -23.19 -1.41
CA ALA A 100 -25.78 -21.91 -0.71
C ALA A 100 -26.71 -21.83 0.52
N ALA A 101 -27.72 -22.69 0.63
CA ALA A 101 -28.64 -22.73 1.77
C ALA A 101 -28.19 -23.79 2.81
N PRO A 102 -27.90 -23.41 4.08
CA PRO A 102 -27.38 -24.35 5.08
C PRO A 102 -28.24 -25.62 5.30
N THR A 103 -29.56 -25.50 5.19
CA THR A 103 -30.51 -26.62 5.37
C THR A 103 -30.52 -27.60 4.21
N LYS A 104 -30.09 -27.19 3.02
CA LYS A 104 -30.08 -27.99 1.77
C LYS A 104 -28.68 -28.46 1.38
N GLN A 105 -27.64 -27.82 1.92
CA GLN A 105 -26.24 -27.99 1.52
C GLN A 105 -25.80 -29.45 1.49
N ARG A 106 -26.02 -30.21 2.57
CA ARG A 106 -25.56 -31.61 2.66
C ARG A 106 -26.14 -32.48 1.54
N PHE A 107 -27.45 -32.37 1.31
CA PHE A 107 -28.13 -33.18 0.30
C PHE A 107 -27.73 -32.74 -1.12
N ALA A 108 -27.61 -31.43 -1.35
CA ALA A 108 -27.16 -30.90 -2.64
C ALA A 108 -25.70 -31.33 -2.96
N THR A 109 -24.80 -31.35 -1.97
CA THR A 109 -23.43 -31.88 -2.16
C THR A 109 -23.44 -33.36 -2.53
N GLN A 110 -24.26 -34.18 -1.86
CA GLN A 110 -24.35 -35.62 -2.17
C GLN A 110 -24.88 -35.88 -3.59
N LEU A 111 -25.83 -35.05 -4.05
CA LEU A 111 -26.33 -35.12 -5.42
C LEU A 111 -25.29 -34.62 -6.43
N GLU A 112 -24.57 -33.54 -6.14
CA GLU A 112 -23.46 -33.10 -6.99
C GLU A 112 -22.41 -34.21 -7.15
N GLU A 113 -21.99 -34.85 -6.05
CA GLU A 113 -21.06 -36.00 -6.10
C GLU A 113 -21.56 -37.14 -7.00
N ALA A 114 -22.86 -37.46 -6.92
CA ALA A 114 -23.48 -38.46 -7.79
C ALA A 114 -23.53 -38.01 -9.26
N GLN A 115 -23.76 -36.72 -9.53
CA GLN A 115 -23.73 -36.17 -10.88
C GLN A 115 -22.31 -36.27 -11.47
N LEU A 116 -21.28 -35.89 -10.70
CA LEU A 116 -19.89 -36.02 -11.12
C LEU A 116 -19.53 -37.49 -11.42
N ALA A 117 -19.92 -38.41 -10.54
CA ALA A 117 -19.70 -39.84 -10.74
C ALA A 117 -20.39 -40.37 -12.01
N ASN A 118 -21.62 -39.91 -12.31
CA ASN A 118 -22.31 -40.29 -13.54
C ASN A 118 -21.56 -39.82 -14.79
N TRP A 119 -21.01 -38.60 -14.80
CA TRP A 119 -20.21 -38.10 -15.92
C TRP A 119 -18.90 -38.88 -16.10
N LEU A 120 -18.22 -39.23 -15.00
CA LEU A 120 -17.02 -40.08 -15.03
C LEU A 120 -17.35 -41.49 -15.57
N ALA A 121 -18.44 -42.09 -15.11
CA ALA A 121 -18.86 -43.41 -15.56
C ALA A 121 -19.28 -43.43 -17.04
N SER A 122 -19.79 -42.30 -17.53
CA SER A 122 -20.11 -42.08 -18.95
C SER A 122 -18.87 -41.70 -19.78
N LYS A 123 -17.67 -41.72 -19.19
CA LYS A 123 -16.40 -41.36 -19.81
C LYS A 123 -16.39 -39.99 -20.51
N LYS A 124 -17.13 -39.01 -19.96
CA LYS A 124 -17.10 -37.65 -20.48
C LYS A 124 -15.70 -37.05 -20.27
N THR A 125 -15.25 -36.20 -21.18
CA THR A 125 -14.04 -35.41 -20.95
C THR A 125 -14.35 -34.15 -20.16
N ALA A 126 -13.32 -33.47 -19.64
CA ALA A 126 -13.50 -32.15 -19.03
C ALA A 126 -14.07 -31.13 -20.05
N GLY A 127 -13.66 -31.23 -21.32
CA GLY A 127 -14.19 -30.43 -22.41
C GLY A 127 -15.66 -30.71 -22.73
N ASP A 128 -16.10 -31.97 -22.66
CA ASP A 128 -17.50 -32.35 -22.85
C ASP A 128 -18.39 -31.77 -21.77
N VAL A 129 -17.98 -31.93 -20.50
CA VAL A 129 -18.75 -31.40 -19.36
C VAL A 129 -18.77 -29.87 -19.38
N PHE A 130 -17.69 -29.21 -19.82
CA PHE A 130 -17.66 -27.76 -19.99
C PHE A 130 -18.76 -27.26 -20.95
N LYS A 131 -18.90 -27.89 -22.12
CA LYS A 131 -19.95 -27.59 -23.11
C LYS A 131 -21.34 -28.00 -22.61
N LEU A 132 -21.43 -29.15 -21.94
CA LEU A 132 -22.68 -29.64 -21.35
C LEU A 132 -23.27 -28.65 -20.34
N LEU A 133 -22.40 -27.94 -19.61
CA LEU A 133 -22.74 -26.89 -18.65
C LEU A 133 -22.85 -25.50 -19.28
N LYS A 134 -22.73 -25.39 -20.62
CA LYS A 134 -22.85 -24.13 -21.40
C LYS A 134 -21.90 -23.03 -20.92
N LEU A 135 -20.67 -23.41 -20.54
CA LEU A 135 -19.65 -22.49 -20.06
C LEU A 135 -18.86 -21.81 -21.20
N ASP A 136 -19.05 -22.27 -22.44
CA ASP A 136 -18.37 -21.80 -23.65
C ASP A 136 -18.83 -20.43 -24.15
N ASP A 137 -20.04 -19.99 -23.81
CA ASP A 137 -20.59 -18.69 -24.23
C ASP A 137 -20.40 -17.54 -23.21
N GLU A 138 -19.77 -17.83 -22.05
CA GLU A 138 -19.74 -16.90 -20.91
C GLU A 138 -18.65 -15.82 -21.00
N GLY A 139 -17.57 -16.06 -21.75
CA GLY A 139 -16.42 -15.17 -21.86
C GLY A 139 -15.91 -14.68 -20.49
N ALA A 140 -15.87 -13.35 -20.30
CA ALA A 140 -15.41 -12.75 -19.04
C ALA A 140 -16.29 -13.04 -17.81
N LYS A 141 -17.50 -13.59 -17.99
CA LYS A 141 -18.41 -13.95 -16.89
C LYS A 141 -18.23 -15.39 -16.41
N LEU A 142 -17.37 -16.17 -17.06
CA LEU A 142 -17.13 -17.58 -16.76
C LEU A 142 -16.95 -17.86 -15.26
N PHE A 143 -16.05 -17.12 -14.61
CA PHE A 143 -15.72 -17.29 -13.19
C PHE A 143 -16.81 -16.82 -12.21
N LYS A 144 -17.84 -16.13 -12.71
CA LYS A 144 -19.02 -15.72 -11.94
C LYS A 144 -20.20 -16.65 -12.14
N ASN A 145 -20.12 -17.56 -13.11
CA ASN A 145 -21.19 -18.51 -13.36
C ASN A 145 -21.23 -19.55 -12.20
N PRO A 146 -22.37 -19.71 -11.52
CA PRO A 146 -22.48 -20.62 -10.36
C PRO A 146 -22.21 -22.09 -10.70
N VAL A 147 -22.27 -22.51 -11.97
CA VAL A 147 -21.93 -23.89 -12.38
C VAL A 147 -20.45 -24.10 -12.69
N PHE A 148 -19.64 -23.03 -12.72
CA PHE A 148 -18.19 -23.12 -12.94
C PHE A 148 -17.51 -23.95 -11.84
N ASP A 149 -17.89 -23.78 -10.58
CA ASP A 149 -17.32 -24.55 -9.47
C ASP A 149 -17.65 -26.05 -9.56
N THR A 150 -18.81 -26.40 -10.11
CA THR A 150 -19.17 -27.81 -10.38
C THR A 150 -18.29 -28.39 -11.48
N TRP A 151 -17.99 -27.62 -12.54
CA TRP A 151 -17.04 -28.04 -13.57
C TRP A 151 -15.61 -28.18 -13.04
N VAL A 152 -15.13 -27.24 -12.23
CA VAL A 152 -13.82 -27.34 -11.57
C VAL A 152 -13.75 -28.57 -10.67
N SER A 153 -14.81 -28.85 -9.92
CA SER A 153 -14.92 -30.06 -9.08
C SER A 153 -14.87 -31.34 -9.91
N TYR A 154 -15.51 -31.33 -11.09
CA TYR A 154 -15.45 -32.44 -12.04
C TYR A 154 -14.02 -32.67 -12.56
N ALA A 155 -13.38 -31.63 -13.09
CA ALA A 155 -12.02 -31.70 -13.62
C ALA A 155 -11.04 -32.18 -12.53
N THR A 156 -11.23 -31.72 -11.28
CA THR A 156 -10.43 -32.16 -10.13
C THR A 156 -10.60 -33.64 -9.80
N LYS A 157 -11.78 -34.21 -10.02
CA LYS A 157 -12.01 -35.66 -9.84
C LYS A 157 -11.52 -36.48 -11.04
N LEU A 158 -11.50 -35.89 -12.23
CA LEU A 158 -11.08 -36.55 -13.46
C LEU A 158 -9.55 -36.70 -13.53
N ASP A 159 -8.81 -35.67 -13.12
CA ASP A 159 -7.35 -35.71 -12.93
C ASP A 159 -7.01 -35.12 -11.56
N ASP A 160 -6.87 -35.99 -10.56
CA ASP A 160 -6.55 -35.58 -9.18
C ASP A 160 -5.07 -35.22 -8.99
N LYS A 161 -4.20 -35.56 -9.96
CA LYS A 161 -2.77 -35.28 -9.92
C LYS A 161 -2.45 -33.92 -10.54
N ASN A 162 -3.06 -33.59 -11.67
CA ASN A 162 -2.80 -32.34 -12.40
C ASN A 162 -4.09 -31.58 -12.79
N PRO A 163 -5.01 -31.32 -11.84
CA PRO A 163 -6.31 -30.74 -12.15
C PRO A 163 -6.22 -29.35 -12.79
N ASP A 164 -5.26 -28.53 -12.33
CA ASP A 164 -5.11 -27.17 -12.84
C ASP A 164 -4.57 -27.15 -14.28
N ALA A 165 -3.72 -28.12 -14.66
CA ALA A 165 -3.25 -28.25 -16.04
C ALA A 165 -4.38 -28.67 -16.98
N LEU A 166 -5.23 -29.60 -16.56
CA LEU A 166 -6.43 -30.03 -17.28
C LEU A 166 -7.45 -28.89 -17.43
N ILE A 167 -7.70 -28.14 -16.35
CA ILE A 167 -8.58 -26.97 -16.41
C ILE A 167 -8.03 -25.95 -17.42
N PHE A 168 -6.73 -25.66 -17.35
CA PHE A 168 -6.09 -24.70 -18.25
C PHE A 168 -6.15 -25.14 -19.72
N SER A 169 -5.90 -26.42 -20.04
CA SER A 169 -5.94 -26.91 -21.43
C SER A 169 -7.34 -26.74 -22.04
N VAL A 170 -8.40 -27.05 -21.30
CA VAL A 170 -9.79 -26.86 -21.74
C VAL A 170 -10.08 -25.39 -22.04
N LEU A 171 -9.59 -24.46 -21.20
CA LEU A 171 -9.75 -23.02 -21.43
C LEU A 171 -8.92 -22.55 -22.63
N LYS A 172 -7.67 -23.00 -22.76
CA LYS A 172 -6.75 -22.62 -23.85
C LYS A 172 -7.20 -23.12 -25.22
N ALA A 173 -7.89 -24.25 -25.29
CA ALA A 173 -8.48 -24.77 -26.51
C ALA A 173 -9.65 -23.90 -27.05
N ARG A 174 -10.19 -22.98 -26.25
CA ARG A 174 -11.36 -22.13 -26.60
C ARG A 174 -11.03 -20.66 -26.71
N TYR A 175 -10.03 -20.20 -25.96
CA TYR A 175 -9.67 -18.80 -25.87
C TYR A 175 -8.21 -18.59 -26.27
N GLU A 176 -7.99 -17.53 -27.04
CA GLU A 176 -6.64 -17.03 -27.32
C GLU A 176 -5.98 -16.52 -26.04
N GLU A 177 -4.65 -16.44 -26.04
CA GLU A 177 -3.87 -16.14 -24.83
C GLU A 177 -4.11 -14.74 -24.27
N ASP A 178 -4.37 -13.75 -25.13
CA ASP A 178 -4.73 -12.38 -24.74
C ASP A 178 -6.13 -12.34 -24.09
N VAL A 179 -7.07 -13.10 -24.64
CA VAL A 179 -8.42 -13.26 -24.08
C VAL A 179 -8.34 -13.95 -22.71
N LEU A 180 -7.56 -15.02 -22.57
CA LEU A 180 -7.33 -15.69 -21.28
C LEU A 180 -6.69 -14.75 -20.25
N ALA A 181 -5.67 -14.01 -20.65
CA ALA A 181 -4.99 -13.06 -19.77
C ALA A 181 -5.97 -12.02 -19.21
N ASN A 182 -6.86 -11.49 -20.06
CA ASN A 182 -7.91 -10.57 -19.64
C ASN A 182 -8.94 -11.23 -18.71
N ILE A 183 -9.41 -12.44 -19.04
CA ILE A 183 -10.36 -13.19 -18.21
C ILE A 183 -9.78 -13.40 -16.80
N PHE A 184 -8.53 -13.86 -16.68
CA PHE A 184 -7.89 -14.09 -15.38
C PHE A 184 -7.66 -12.80 -14.61
N THR A 185 -7.23 -11.74 -15.31
CA THR A 185 -7.05 -10.41 -14.71
C THR A 185 -8.36 -9.92 -14.07
N VAL A 186 -9.49 -10.03 -14.78
CA VAL A 186 -10.80 -9.62 -14.25
C VAL A 186 -11.26 -10.53 -13.11
N ALA A 187 -11.03 -11.84 -13.23
CA ALA A 187 -11.43 -12.81 -12.22
C ALA A 187 -10.64 -12.65 -10.90
N LYS A 188 -9.39 -12.18 -10.95
CA LYS A 188 -8.58 -11.88 -9.75
C LYS A 188 -9.12 -10.73 -8.90
N GLU A 189 -9.85 -9.81 -9.50
CA GLU A 189 -10.48 -8.69 -8.78
C GLU A 189 -11.77 -9.12 -8.04
N THR A 190 -12.21 -10.37 -8.19
CA THR A 190 -13.39 -10.92 -7.52
C THR A 190 -12.97 -11.94 -6.47
N HIS A 191 -13.35 -11.73 -5.20
CA HIS A 191 -12.88 -12.53 -4.05
C HIS A 191 -13.12 -14.04 -4.20
N SER A 192 -14.29 -14.45 -4.72
CA SER A 192 -14.63 -15.87 -4.88
C SER A 192 -13.79 -16.58 -5.94
N SER A 193 -13.39 -15.88 -7.00
CA SER A 193 -12.62 -16.46 -8.12
C SER A 193 -11.12 -16.17 -8.05
N GLN A 194 -10.66 -15.35 -7.11
CA GLN A 194 -9.28 -14.89 -7.05
C GLN A 194 -8.27 -16.05 -7.06
N LYS A 195 -8.46 -17.06 -6.19
CA LYS A 195 -7.50 -18.16 -6.04
C LYS A 195 -7.38 -19.04 -7.28
N ILE A 196 -8.50 -19.33 -7.96
CA ILE A 196 -8.45 -20.13 -9.20
C ILE A 196 -7.84 -19.30 -10.32
N ALA A 197 -8.19 -18.01 -10.42
CA ALA A 197 -7.64 -17.12 -11.44
C ALA A 197 -6.12 -16.92 -11.29
N GLU A 198 -5.60 -16.78 -10.06
CA GLU A 198 -4.15 -16.73 -9.80
C GLU A 198 -3.42 -18.01 -10.25
N ARG A 199 -4.01 -19.19 -9.99
CA ARG A 199 -3.44 -20.47 -10.45
C ARG A 199 -3.42 -20.57 -11.97
N MET A 200 -4.52 -20.20 -12.64
CA MET A 200 -4.61 -20.22 -14.10
C MET A 200 -3.66 -19.19 -14.75
N GLU A 201 -3.54 -18.00 -14.18
CA GLU A 201 -2.60 -16.97 -14.64
C GLU A 201 -1.14 -17.45 -14.51
N ASN A 202 -0.78 -18.12 -13.41
CA ASN A 202 0.56 -18.67 -13.26
C ASN A 202 0.88 -19.75 -14.31
N ILE A 203 -0.09 -20.59 -14.68
CA ILE A 203 0.08 -21.57 -15.77
C ILE A 203 0.24 -20.84 -17.12
N LEU A 204 -0.56 -19.81 -17.38
CA LEU A 204 -0.42 -18.98 -18.58
C LEU A 204 0.97 -18.34 -18.67
N PHE A 205 1.47 -17.82 -17.55
CA PHE A 205 2.81 -17.24 -17.47
C PHE A 205 3.90 -18.27 -17.68
N ALA A 206 3.82 -19.44 -17.03
CA ALA A 206 4.78 -20.52 -17.25
C ALA A 206 4.82 -20.94 -18.73
N LYS A 207 3.65 -20.99 -19.41
CA LYS A 207 3.58 -21.20 -20.85
C LYS A 207 4.26 -20.09 -21.63
N TRP A 208 3.95 -18.82 -21.36
CA TRP A 208 4.59 -17.69 -22.02
C TRP A 208 6.11 -17.70 -21.87
N ALA A 209 6.63 -18.02 -20.68
CA ALA A 209 8.06 -18.17 -20.45
C ALA A 209 8.66 -19.36 -21.22
N GLY A 210 7.96 -20.51 -21.25
CA GLY A 210 8.35 -21.68 -22.04
C GLY A 210 8.39 -21.40 -23.56
N ASP A 211 7.48 -20.56 -24.05
CA ASP A 211 7.44 -20.08 -25.44
C ASP A 211 8.49 -18.99 -25.73
N GLY A 212 9.26 -18.56 -24.74
CA GLY A 212 10.27 -17.49 -24.87
C GLY A 212 9.68 -16.09 -25.08
N LYS A 213 8.44 -15.83 -24.63
CA LYS A 213 7.83 -14.50 -24.73
C LYS A 213 8.54 -13.52 -23.81
N THR A 214 8.78 -12.32 -24.32
CA THR A 214 9.44 -11.25 -23.55
C THR A 214 8.43 -10.49 -22.69
N ALA A 215 8.92 -9.65 -21.77
CA ALA A 215 8.07 -8.71 -21.05
C ALA A 215 7.28 -7.78 -22.02
N ASP A 216 7.87 -7.39 -23.16
CA ASP A 216 7.18 -6.57 -24.17
C ASP A 216 6.04 -7.34 -24.88
N ASP A 217 6.21 -8.63 -25.11
CA ASP A 217 5.15 -9.48 -25.67
C ASP A 217 4.00 -9.66 -24.68
N ALA A 218 4.33 -9.94 -23.41
CA ALA A 218 3.33 -10.01 -22.35
C ALA A 218 2.61 -8.67 -22.14
N PHE A 219 3.30 -7.54 -22.31
CA PHE A 219 2.68 -6.21 -22.24
C PHE A 219 1.58 -6.04 -23.30
N LYS A 220 1.82 -6.53 -24.52
CA LYS A 220 0.84 -6.54 -25.62
C LYS A 220 -0.30 -7.53 -25.36
N LEU A 221 0.01 -8.75 -24.92
CA LEU A 221 -0.99 -9.79 -24.62
C LEU A 221 -1.93 -9.39 -23.48
N LEU A 222 -1.43 -8.62 -22.51
CA LEU A 222 -2.23 -8.03 -21.44
C LEU A 222 -2.99 -6.76 -21.88
N ASN A 223 -2.93 -6.41 -23.17
CA ASN A 223 -3.56 -5.24 -23.78
C ASN A 223 -3.26 -3.94 -23.01
N LEU A 224 -2.04 -3.79 -22.51
CA LEU A 224 -1.65 -2.62 -21.74
C LEU A 224 -1.42 -1.43 -22.66
N ASN A 225 -2.08 -0.31 -22.35
CA ASN A 225 -1.94 0.94 -23.08
C ASN A 225 -1.37 2.04 -22.15
N PRO A 226 -0.09 2.41 -22.29
CA PRO A 226 0.54 3.42 -21.43
C PRO A 226 -0.02 4.83 -21.65
N LYS A 227 -0.85 5.04 -22.68
CA LYS A 227 -1.54 6.32 -22.94
C LYS A 227 -2.91 6.41 -22.27
N ALA A 228 -3.41 5.32 -21.68
CA ALA A 228 -4.70 5.34 -20.98
C ALA A 228 -4.56 6.12 -19.66
N ASP A 229 -5.52 7.00 -19.37
CA ASP A 229 -5.50 7.83 -18.14
C ASP A 229 -5.47 6.99 -16.86
N ASP A 230 -6.02 5.78 -16.91
CA ASP A 230 -6.09 4.81 -15.82
C ASP A 230 -5.02 3.71 -15.92
N PHE A 231 -4.00 3.88 -16.76
CA PHE A 231 -2.95 2.88 -16.98
C PHE A 231 -2.33 2.36 -15.66
N LEU A 232 -1.93 3.27 -14.76
CA LEU A 232 -1.35 2.90 -13.46
C LEU A 232 -2.35 2.21 -12.51
N LYS A 233 -3.65 2.31 -12.79
CA LYS A 233 -4.73 1.65 -12.03
C LYS A 233 -5.09 0.27 -12.59
N SER A 234 -4.62 -0.05 -13.80
CA SER A 234 -4.96 -1.28 -14.50
C SER A 234 -4.54 -2.52 -13.69
N PRO A 235 -5.46 -3.44 -13.37
CA PRO A 235 -5.11 -4.73 -12.77
C PRO A 235 -4.14 -5.54 -13.64
N ALA A 236 -4.26 -5.43 -14.97
CA ALA A 236 -3.37 -6.11 -15.92
C ALA A 236 -1.90 -5.65 -15.76
N LEU A 237 -1.66 -4.42 -15.28
CA LEU A 237 -0.31 -3.93 -15.02
C LEU A 237 0.33 -4.70 -13.86
N ARG A 238 -0.45 -5.11 -12.85
CA ARG A 238 0.05 -5.95 -11.76
C ARG A 238 0.44 -7.34 -12.27
N SER A 239 -0.38 -7.91 -13.15
CA SER A 239 -0.09 -9.17 -13.82
C SER A 239 1.19 -9.10 -14.65
N TRP A 240 1.39 -8.01 -15.41
CA TRP A 240 2.63 -7.78 -16.15
C TRP A 240 3.86 -7.64 -15.24
N VAL A 241 3.74 -6.89 -14.12
CA VAL A 241 4.81 -6.77 -13.13
C VAL A 241 5.20 -8.14 -12.56
N SER A 242 4.22 -9.00 -12.26
CA SER A 242 4.47 -10.37 -11.80
C SER A 242 5.18 -11.21 -12.87
N TYR A 243 4.76 -11.10 -14.13
CA TYR A 243 5.39 -11.84 -15.22
C TYR A 243 6.84 -11.40 -15.46
N ALA A 244 7.12 -10.10 -15.53
CA ALA A 244 8.49 -9.60 -15.68
C ALA A 244 9.41 -10.02 -14.52
N LYS A 245 8.90 -10.06 -13.27
CA LYS A 245 9.66 -10.62 -12.14
C LYS A 245 9.93 -12.12 -12.28
N MET A 246 8.98 -12.87 -12.84
CA MET A 246 9.16 -14.29 -13.11
C MET A 246 10.24 -14.55 -14.16
N LEU A 247 10.44 -13.61 -15.10
CA LEU A 247 11.57 -13.60 -16.03
C LEU A 247 12.89 -13.11 -15.40
N GLU A 248 12.91 -12.85 -14.08
CA GLU A 248 14.05 -12.27 -13.35
C GLU A 248 14.47 -10.86 -13.84
N GLU A 249 13.57 -10.16 -14.52
CA GLU A 249 13.79 -8.78 -14.97
C GLU A 249 13.34 -7.76 -13.91
N ASP A 250 13.84 -6.51 -14.01
CA ASP A 250 13.33 -5.40 -13.20
C ASP A 250 12.11 -4.77 -13.90
N PRO A 251 10.87 -5.08 -13.46
CA PRO A 251 9.66 -4.59 -14.11
C PRO A 251 9.57 -3.06 -14.06
N TYR A 252 10.10 -2.42 -13.01
CA TYR A 252 9.95 -0.98 -12.84
C TYR A 252 10.95 -0.22 -13.71
N LYS A 253 12.13 -0.78 -13.94
CA LYS A 253 13.07 -0.25 -14.94
C LYS A 253 12.50 -0.34 -16.36
N LEU A 254 11.90 -1.48 -16.73
CA LEU A 254 11.25 -1.67 -18.03
C LEU A 254 10.05 -0.75 -18.20
N LEU A 255 9.17 -0.70 -17.19
CA LEU A 255 8.00 0.18 -17.20
C LEU A 255 8.41 1.65 -17.30
N LEU A 256 9.47 2.05 -16.60
CA LEU A 256 10.03 3.38 -16.69
C LEU A 256 10.52 3.68 -18.12
N ALA A 257 11.25 2.77 -18.76
CA ALA A 257 11.71 2.94 -20.14
C ALA A 257 10.53 3.13 -21.10
N THR A 258 9.47 2.31 -20.96
CA THR A 258 8.23 2.43 -21.75
C THR A 258 7.55 3.77 -21.55
N LEU A 259 7.47 4.28 -20.32
CA LEU A 259 6.87 5.59 -20.02
C LEU A 259 7.75 6.75 -20.50
N SER A 260 9.07 6.69 -20.28
CA SER A 260 10.02 7.73 -20.71
C SER A 260 10.13 7.87 -22.23
N ALA A 261 9.75 6.85 -23.01
CA ALA A 261 9.64 6.96 -24.46
C ALA A 261 8.43 7.80 -24.93
N ARG A 262 7.53 8.17 -24.01
CA ARG A 262 6.24 8.83 -24.32
C ARG A 262 6.08 10.17 -23.61
N TYR A 263 6.64 10.30 -22.42
CA TYR A 263 6.55 11.49 -21.59
C TYR A 263 7.92 12.15 -21.49
N THR A 264 7.96 13.48 -21.45
CA THR A 264 9.14 14.19 -20.95
C THR A 264 9.37 13.81 -19.49
N ASP A 265 10.63 13.86 -19.03
CA ASP A 265 10.93 13.54 -17.62
C ASP A 265 10.11 14.42 -16.65
N GLU A 266 9.90 15.70 -16.97
CA GLU A 266 9.00 16.58 -16.20
C GLU A 266 7.54 16.07 -16.22
N GLY A 267 7.01 15.74 -17.40
CA GLY A 267 5.64 15.26 -17.56
C GLY A 267 5.40 13.94 -16.83
N LEU A 268 6.35 13.01 -16.93
CA LEU A 268 6.34 11.74 -16.22
C LEU A 268 6.33 11.96 -14.70
N MET A 269 7.19 12.83 -14.19
CA MET A 269 7.24 13.11 -12.76
C MET A 269 5.97 13.78 -12.25
N ARG A 270 5.38 14.72 -13.01
CA ARG A 270 4.08 15.30 -12.67
C ARG A 270 3.00 14.22 -12.58
N MET A 271 2.96 13.30 -13.54
CA MET A 271 2.04 12.16 -13.51
C MET A 271 2.25 11.29 -12.26
N LEU A 272 3.49 10.93 -11.92
CA LEU A 272 3.80 10.11 -10.75
C LEU A 272 3.46 10.80 -9.43
N VAL A 273 3.78 12.10 -9.30
CA VAL A 273 3.46 12.90 -8.11
C VAL A 273 1.95 12.98 -7.87
N MET A 274 1.15 13.11 -8.95
CA MET A 274 -0.31 13.07 -8.86
C MET A 274 -0.82 11.67 -8.53
N ALA A 275 -0.28 10.64 -9.18
CA ALA A 275 -0.64 9.25 -8.92
C ALA A 275 -0.31 8.80 -7.48
N LYS A 276 0.68 9.42 -6.81
CA LYS A 276 0.98 9.16 -5.40
C LYS A 276 -0.12 9.60 -4.42
N GLN A 277 -1.05 10.45 -4.86
CA GLN A 277 -2.17 10.91 -4.04
C GLN A 277 -3.34 9.91 -3.98
N ASP A 278 -3.45 9.01 -4.96
CA ASP A 278 -4.47 7.96 -5.01
C ASP A 278 -3.94 6.69 -4.33
N THR A 279 -4.72 6.12 -3.41
CA THR A 279 -4.31 4.97 -2.59
C THR A 279 -4.04 3.71 -3.42
N LYS A 280 -4.70 3.53 -4.57
CA LYS A 280 -4.53 2.37 -5.46
C LYS A 280 -3.24 2.46 -6.28
N THR A 281 -2.80 3.66 -6.64
CA THR A 281 -1.60 3.89 -7.48
C THR A 281 -0.37 4.32 -6.69
N ARG A 282 -0.52 4.69 -5.42
CA ARG A 282 0.56 5.20 -4.57
C ARG A 282 1.80 4.31 -4.55
N ILE A 283 1.62 2.99 -4.46
CA ILE A 283 2.74 2.04 -4.39
C ILE A 283 3.51 2.07 -5.71
N ILE A 284 2.85 1.76 -6.83
CA ILE A 284 3.50 1.71 -8.14
C ILE A 284 4.11 3.06 -8.55
N ALA A 285 3.43 4.17 -8.23
CA ALA A 285 3.93 5.50 -8.52
C ALA A 285 5.18 5.86 -7.69
N SER A 286 5.23 5.44 -6.42
CA SER A 286 6.43 5.63 -5.59
C SER A 286 7.59 4.77 -6.07
N THR A 287 7.33 3.53 -6.51
CA THR A 287 8.37 2.66 -7.05
C THR A 287 8.93 3.17 -8.38
N LEU A 288 8.06 3.69 -9.26
CA LEU A 288 8.49 4.33 -10.51
C LEU A 288 9.26 5.64 -10.27
N GLU A 289 8.85 6.44 -9.29
CA GLU A 289 9.59 7.64 -8.88
C GLU A 289 11.00 7.28 -8.40
N GLU A 290 11.13 6.22 -7.59
CA GLU A 290 12.44 5.73 -7.15
C GLU A 290 13.29 5.20 -8.31
N ALA A 291 12.69 4.46 -9.25
CA ALA A 291 13.37 4.01 -10.46
C ALA A 291 13.87 5.19 -11.31
N GLN A 292 13.06 6.25 -11.45
CA GLN A 292 13.46 7.48 -12.14
C GLN A 292 14.62 8.18 -11.42
N PHE A 293 14.60 8.25 -10.09
CA PHE A 293 15.72 8.82 -9.34
C PHE A 293 17.00 7.99 -9.51
N ASN A 294 16.91 6.66 -9.47
CA ASN A 294 18.06 5.78 -9.72
C ASN A 294 18.63 5.99 -11.13
N ARG A 295 17.77 6.19 -12.13
CA ARG A 295 18.18 6.50 -13.50
C ARG A 295 18.91 7.84 -13.58
N TRP A 296 18.40 8.89 -12.96
CA TRP A 296 19.10 10.19 -12.95
C TRP A 296 20.45 10.12 -12.23
N LEU A 297 20.53 9.39 -11.11
CA LEU A 297 21.80 9.15 -10.41
C LEU A 297 22.82 8.44 -11.31
N SER A 298 22.40 7.43 -12.09
CA SER A 298 23.31 6.73 -13.01
C SER A 298 23.71 7.56 -14.23
N GLN A 299 22.88 8.54 -14.61
CA GLN A 299 23.19 9.53 -15.64
C GLN A 299 24.09 10.68 -15.14
N GLY A 300 24.36 10.75 -13.83
CA GLY A 300 25.16 11.81 -13.23
C GLY A 300 24.42 13.15 -13.08
N GLU A 301 23.08 13.12 -13.11
CA GLU A 301 22.25 14.29 -12.89
C GLU A 301 22.44 14.85 -11.48
N ASN A 302 22.54 16.17 -11.38
CA ASN A 302 22.73 16.87 -10.10
C ASN A 302 21.45 17.59 -9.65
N ALA A 303 21.46 18.06 -8.39
CA ALA A 303 20.32 18.75 -7.80
C ALA A 303 19.85 19.97 -8.60
N GLU A 304 20.76 20.77 -9.18
CA GLU A 304 20.41 21.97 -9.95
C GLU A 304 19.73 21.62 -11.28
N SER A 305 20.22 20.58 -11.95
CA SER A 305 19.69 20.13 -13.24
C SER A 305 18.25 19.63 -13.10
N ILE A 306 17.98 18.81 -12.06
CA ILE A 306 16.61 18.35 -11.77
C ILE A 306 15.71 19.50 -11.28
N PHE A 307 16.26 20.49 -10.56
CA PHE A 307 15.49 21.67 -10.14
C PHE A 307 14.96 22.46 -11.36
N LYS A 308 15.83 22.69 -12.35
CA LYS A 308 15.48 23.36 -13.62
C LYS A 308 14.56 22.51 -14.49
N LEU A 309 14.79 21.19 -14.55
CA LEU A 309 13.92 20.24 -15.26
C LEU A 309 12.47 20.31 -14.76
N PHE A 310 12.27 20.54 -13.47
CA PHE A 310 10.95 20.68 -12.85
C PHE A 310 10.36 22.09 -12.95
N ASN A 311 11.06 23.03 -13.60
CA ASN A 311 10.70 24.46 -13.70
C ASN A 311 10.48 25.14 -12.33
N LEU A 312 11.19 24.68 -11.28
CA LEU A 312 11.03 25.20 -9.92
C LEU A 312 11.60 26.62 -9.75
N ASP A 313 12.49 27.05 -10.63
CA ASP A 313 13.01 28.41 -10.73
C ASP A 313 11.93 29.44 -11.12
N LYS A 314 10.81 28.97 -11.69
CA LYS A 314 9.72 29.83 -12.19
C LYS A 314 8.54 29.93 -11.23
N GLU A 315 8.51 29.15 -10.15
CA GLU A 315 7.35 29.07 -9.25
C GLU A 315 7.27 30.22 -8.22
N GLY A 316 8.36 30.96 -8.01
CA GLY A 316 8.40 32.11 -7.12
C GLY A 316 7.94 31.77 -5.69
N ASN A 317 7.08 32.61 -5.10
CA ASN A 317 6.67 32.47 -3.69
C ASN A 317 5.91 31.17 -3.37
N LYS A 318 5.38 30.46 -4.38
CA LYS A 318 4.65 29.20 -4.20
C LYS A 318 5.55 27.95 -4.28
N LEU A 319 6.85 28.13 -4.53
CA LEU A 319 7.83 27.05 -4.69
C LEU A 319 7.69 25.96 -3.62
N PHE A 320 7.73 26.34 -2.35
CA PHE A 320 7.74 25.37 -1.25
C PHE A 320 6.41 24.64 -1.03
N GLU A 321 5.32 25.14 -1.63
CA GLU A 321 4.01 24.48 -1.62
C GLU A 321 3.88 23.45 -2.76
N SER A 322 4.74 23.53 -3.78
CA SER A 322 4.67 22.70 -4.97
C SER A 322 4.92 21.21 -4.67
N PRO A 323 4.06 20.32 -5.19
CA PRO A 323 4.32 18.88 -5.16
C PRO A 323 5.62 18.50 -5.89
N MET A 324 6.01 19.25 -6.92
CA MET A 324 7.26 19.02 -7.65
C MET A 324 8.49 19.38 -6.81
N PHE A 325 8.41 20.44 -5.98
CA PHE A 325 9.46 20.77 -5.03
C PHE A 325 9.70 19.63 -4.04
N ARG A 326 8.65 18.94 -3.58
CA ARG A 326 8.79 17.77 -2.70
C ARG A 326 9.46 16.59 -3.39
N ALA A 327 9.13 16.34 -4.65
CA ALA A 327 9.80 15.30 -5.43
C ALA A 327 11.29 15.63 -5.59
N TRP A 328 11.62 16.89 -5.86
CA TRP A 328 13.00 17.36 -5.92
C TRP A 328 13.71 17.24 -4.56
N GLU A 329 13.10 17.65 -3.45
CA GLU A 329 13.63 17.46 -2.09
C GLU A 329 13.95 15.98 -1.82
N SER A 330 13.06 15.07 -2.20
CA SER A 330 13.29 13.62 -2.08
C SER A 330 14.47 13.14 -2.94
N PHE A 331 14.61 13.66 -4.16
CA PHE A 331 15.78 13.37 -5.01
C PHE A 331 17.07 13.86 -4.36
N VAL A 332 17.12 15.10 -3.86
CA VAL A 332 18.32 15.66 -3.20
C VAL A 332 18.70 14.86 -1.96
N LYS A 333 17.73 14.41 -1.15
CA LYS A 333 17.99 13.50 -0.01
C LYS A 333 18.56 12.15 -0.41
N LYS A 334 18.24 11.68 -1.62
CA LYS A 334 18.81 10.44 -2.17
C LYS A 334 20.22 10.68 -2.70
N LEU A 335 20.46 11.84 -3.33
CA LEU A 335 21.73 12.27 -3.90
C LEU A 335 22.79 12.55 -2.80
N ASP A 336 22.43 13.30 -1.76
CA ASP A 336 23.28 13.57 -0.60
C ASP A 336 22.53 13.23 0.69
N LYS A 337 22.84 12.06 1.24
CA LYS A 337 22.27 11.59 2.51
C LYS A 337 22.87 12.27 3.73
N THR A 338 24.00 12.96 3.58
CA THR A 338 24.74 13.58 4.69
C THR A 338 24.31 15.01 4.92
N ASN A 339 24.23 15.84 3.87
CA ASN A 339 23.96 17.27 3.97
C ASN A 339 22.94 17.77 2.93
N PRO A 340 21.76 17.13 2.79
CA PRO A 340 20.80 17.49 1.75
C PRO A 340 20.32 18.94 1.85
N ASP A 341 20.21 19.50 3.07
CA ASP A 341 19.75 20.87 3.27
C ASP A 341 20.72 21.92 2.75
N LYS A 342 22.02 21.67 2.94
CA LYS A 342 23.08 22.55 2.42
C LYS A 342 23.10 22.50 0.89
N MET A 343 22.90 21.32 0.31
CA MET A 343 22.77 21.16 -1.15
C MET A 343 21.50 21.80 -1.69
N MET A 344 20.36 21.68 -1.01
CA MET A 344 19.13 22.38 -1.41
C MET A 344 19.31 23.89 -1.35
N LEU A 345 19.92 24.41 -0.28
CA LEU A 345 20.20 25.83 -0.12
C LEU A 345 21.10 26.36 -1.24
N SER A 346 22.17 25.64 -1.61
CA SER A 346 23.06 26.10 -2.68
C SER A 346 22.33 26.25 -4.02
N VAL A 347 21.46 25.30 -4.37
CA VAL A 347 20.62 25.38 -5.59
C VAL A 347 19.58 26.51 -5.50
N LEU A 348 18.98 26.72 -4.32
CA LEU A 348 18.05 27.84 -4.13
C LEU A 348 18.76 29.20 -4.30
N LYS A 349 20.00 29.34 -3.82
CA LYS A 349 20.82 30.56 -3.96
C LYS A 349 21.26 30.85 -5.40
N THR A 350 21.34 29.83 -6.28
CA THR A 350 21.61 30.07 -7.71
C THR A 350 20.39 30.58 -8.45
N SER A 351 19.19 30.25 -7.98
CA SER A 351 17.92 30.60 -8.63
C SER A 351 17.28 31.89 -8.06
N TYR A 352 17.52 32.18 -6.78
CA TYR A 352 16.96 33.31 -6.06
C TYR A 352 18.07 34.04 -5.32
N ASN A 353 18.12 35.37 -5.42
CA ASN A 353 19.01 36.15 -4.58
C ASN A 353 18.63 36.00 -3.10
N ASP A 354 19.60 36.25 -2.22
CA ASP A 354 19.48 36.04 -0.79
C ASP A 354 18.27 36.75 -0.15
N GLU A 355 18.03 38.01 -0.50
CA GLU A 355 16.90 38.81 0.02
C GLU A 355 15.54 38.22 -0.40
N LYS A 356 15.40 37.83 -1.67
CA LYS A 356 14.18 37.21 -2.18
C LYS A 356 13.96 35.83 -1.55
N LEU A 357 15.01 35.03 -1.44
CA LEU A 357 14.95 33.70 -0.83
C LEU A 357 14.56 33.78 0.64
N GLU A 358 15.15 34.71 1.40
CA GLU A 358 14.78 34.97 2.79
C GLU A 358 13.29 35.31 2.93
N ASN A 359 12.78 36.22 2.11
CA ASN A 359 11.35 36.57 2.10
C ASN A 359 10.44 35.38 1.77
N MET A 360 10.84 34.54 0.80
CA MET A 360 10.10 33.32 0.46
C MET A 360 10.08 32.33 1.63
N LEU A 361 11.20 32.15 2.34
CA LEU A 361 11.29 31.29 3.51
C LEU A 361 10.46 31.82 4.69
N ILE A 362 10.49 33.13 4.95
CA ILE A 362 9.65 33.79 5.97
C ILE A 362 8.16 33.56 5.67
N TYR A 363 7.75 33.66 4.40
CA TYR A 363 6.38 33.34 4.02
C TYR A 363 6.05 31.86 4.25
N ALA A 364 6.93 30.95 3.83
CA ALA A 364 6.75 29.51 4.01
C ALA A 364 6.77 29.04 5.47
N GLN A 365 7.37 29.81 6.39
CA GLN A 365 7.29 29.55 7.83
C GLN A 365 5.87 29.73 8.39
N LYS A 366 5.05 30.57 7.76
CA LYS A 366 3.66 30.83 8.17
C LYS A 366 2.70 29.70 7.75
N VAL A 367 3.10 28.87 6.79
CA VAL A 367 2.29 27.76 6.29
C VAL A 367 2.65 26.48 7.07
N PRO A 368 1.69 25.83 7.78
CA PRO A 368 1.99 24.68 8.65
C PRO A 368 2.77 23.55 7.95
N ARG A 369 2.44 23.28 6.68
CA ARG A 369 3.00 22.18 5.88
C ARG A 369 4.47 22.41 5.50
N THR A 370 4.94 23.65 5.45
CA THR A 370 6.31 24.04 5.04
C THR A 370 7.11 24.63 6.19
N LYS A 371 6.48 24.93 7.33
CA LYS A 371 7.08 25.61 8.49
C LYS A 371 8.43 25.03 8.91
N ARG A 372 8.50 23.70 9.08
CA ARG A 372 9.72 23.03 9.56
C ARG A 372 10.87 23.11 8.55
N PHE A 373 10.57 22.93 7.26
CA PHE A 373 11.56 23.06 6.19
C PHE A 373 12.08 24.50 6.15
N ALA A 374 11.17 25.46 6.05
CA ALA A 374 11.50 26.86 5.93
C ALA A 374 12.28 27.42 7.13
N ALA A 375 11.98 26.96 8.35
CA ALA A 375 12.74 27.31 9.54
C ALA A 375 14.21 26.87 9.45
N ARG A 376 14.46 25.59 9.14
CA ARG A 376 15.83 25.07 9.07
C ARG A 376 16.62 25.67 7.91
N THR A 377 16.00 25.83 6.74
CA THR A 377 16.66 26.43 5.57
C THR A 377 16.96 27.91 5.78
N LEU A 378 16.11 28.64 6.53
CA LEU A 378 16.38 30.04 6.88
C LEU A 378 17.60 30.14 7.82
N GLU A 379 17.72 29.23 8.80
CA GLU A 379 18.92 29.15 9.64
C GLU A 379 20.17 28.86 8.81
N ASP A 380 20.11 27.92 7.86
CA ASP A 380 21.24 27.63 6.96
C ASP A 380 21.61 28.83 6.07
N LEU A 381 20.60 29.59 5.61
CA LEU A 381 20.82 30.81 4.83
C LEU A 381 21.57 31.85 5.66
N TRP A 382 21.13 32.10 6.90
CA TRP A 382 21.80 33.02 7.82
C TRP A 382 23.24 32.58 8.15
N ILE A 383 23.48 31.28 8.36
CA ILE A 383 24.83 30.73 8.54
C ILE A 383 25.68 30.98 7.29
N SER A 384 25.13 30.78 6.09
CA SER A 384 25.85 31.01 4.82
C SER A 384 26.18 32.48 4.55
N GLN A 385 25.60 33.39 5.32
CA GLN A 385 25.84 34.84 5.28
C GLN A 385 26.73 35.31 6.44
N ASP A 386 27.33 34.36 7.17
CA ASP A 386 28.18 34.61 8.34
C ASP A 386 27.49 35.43 9.44
N LYS A 387 26.16 35.35 9.56
CA LYS A 387 25.41 36.07 10.59
C LYS A 387 25.72 35.51 11.97
N THR A 388 26.12 36.38 12.88
CA THR A 388 26.39 36.00 14.26
C THR A 388 25.10 35.78 15.05
N ALA A 389 25.23 35.19 16.24
CA ALA A 389 24.13 35.14 17.21
C ALA A 389 23.58 36.55 17.49
N ASP A 390 24.43 37.58 17.51
CA ASP A 390 24.01 38.97 17.73
C ASP A 390 23.21 39.56 16.57
N ASP A 391 23.65 39.28 15.34
CA ASP A 391 22.96 39.75 14.15
C ASP A 391 21.54 39.19 14.09
N ILE A 392 21.37 37.88 14.36
CA ILE A 392 20.05 37.25 14.38
C ILE A 392 19.21 37.72 15.56
N PHE A 393 19.82 38.00 16.72
CA PHE A 393 19.09 38.54 17.87
C PHE A 393 18.44 39.89 17.53
N LYS A 394 19.19 40.79 16.86
CA LYS A 394 18.73 42.09 16.38
C LYS A 394 17.76 41.98 15.20
N LEU A 395 18.02 41.06 14.26
CA LEU A 395 17.14 40.81 13.11
C LEU A 395 15.73 40.39 13.56
N LEU A 396 15.67 39.52 14.59
CA LEU A 396 14.43 39.09 15.23
C LEU A 396 13.85 40.12 16.21
N LYS A 397 14.46 41.31 16.30
CA LYS A 397 14.07 42.45 17.15
C LYS A 397 13.95 42.08 18.63
N LEU A 398 14.71 41.09 19.10
CA LEU A 398 14.68 40.61 20.49
C LEU A 398 15.30 41.63 21.46
N ASP A 399 16.24 42.44 20.97
CA ASP A 399 16.89 43.55 21.67
C ASP A 399 15.91 44.68 22.04
N GLN A 400 14.82 44.83 21.28
CA GLN A 400 13.81 45.87 21.47
C GLN A 400 12.70 45.46 22.45
N GLN A 401 12.67 44.21 22.91
CA GLN A 401 11.54 43.67 23.69
C GLN A 401 11.70 43.81 25.21
N GLY A 402 12.91 44.12 25.69
CA GLY A 402 13.19 44.18 27.12
C GLY A 402 12.77 42.90 27.84
N LYS A 403 12.01 43.02 28.94
CA LYS A 403 11.54 41.86 29.72
C LYS A 403 10.55 40.95 28.98
N ASN A 404 9.90 41.45 27.92
CA ASN A 404 8.90 40.69 27.16
C ASN A 404 9.51 39.73 26.14
N LEU A 405 10.84 39.70 25.99
CA LEU A 405 11.52 38.85 25.00
C LEU A 405 11.22 37.36 25.23
N PHE A 406 11.02 36.94 26.48
CA PHE A 406 10.76 35.55 26.82
C PHE A 406 9.37 35.06 26.38
N ASP A 407 8.44 35.97 26.13
CA ASP A 407 7.10 35.67 25.64
C ASP A 407 7.03 35.65 24.10
N ARG A 408 8.13 35.99 23.41
CA ARG A 408 8.21 36.08 21.95
C ARG A 408 8.57 34.72 21.34
N GLY A 409 7.82 34.28 20.33
CA GLY A 409 8.12 33.04 19.61
C GLY A 409 9.48 33.07 18.93
N GLU A 410 9.95 34.26 18.57
CA GLU A 410 11.25 34.55 17.97
C GLU A 410 12.42 34.10 18.85
N LEU A 411 12.27 34.09 20.18
CA LEU A 411 13.31 33.58 21.09
C LEU A 411 13.64 32.11 20.79
N SER A 412 12.62 31.28 20.53
CA SER A 412 12.82 29.87 20.21
C SER A 412 13.61 29.68 18.91
N THR A 413 13.38 30.55 17.92
CA THR A 413 14.11 30.55 16.65
C THR A 413 15.56 30.96 16.87
N TRP A 414 15.80 32.01 17.67
CA TRP A 414 17.16 32.42 18.02
C TRP A 414 17.93 31.34 18.78
N VAL A 415 17.31 30.68 19.77
CA VAL A 415 17.95 29.58 20.52
C VAL A 415 18.29 28.41 19.60
N SER A 416 17.38 28.04 18.69
CA SER A 416 17.63 27.01 17.67
C SER A 416 18.84 27.38 16.80
N TYR A 417 18.88 28.63 16.32
CA TYR A 417 19.99 29.15 15.53
C TYR A 417 21.34 29.09 16.26
N VAL A 418 21.43 29.59 17.49
CA VAL A 418 22.67 29.55 18.28
C VAL A 418 23.10 28.11 18.56
N THR A 419 22.14 27.23 18.85
CA THR A 419 22.42 25.79 19.04
C THR A 419 22.99 25.17 17.77
N LYS A 420 22.50 25.56 16.60
CA LYS A 420 23.01 25.09 15.30
C LYS A 420 24.40 25.62 15.00
N LEU A 421 24.66 26.92 15.23
CA LEU A 421 25.99 27.51 15.13
C LEU A 421 27.00 26.78 16.02
N ASN A 422 26.64 26.53 17.28
CA ASN A 422 27.51 25.83 18.23
C ASN A 422 27.89 24.41 17.76
N LYS A 423 26.98 23.71 17.09
CA LYS A 423 27.27 22.37 16.53
C LYS A 423 28.26 22.39 15.36
N LEU A 424 28.47 23.56 14.74
CA LEU A 424 29.42 23.74 13.65
C LEU A 424 30.80 24.21 14.16
N ASP A 425 30.92 24.58 15.44
CA ASP A 425 32.19 24.94 16.06
C ASP A 425 33.11 23.72 16.16
N GLU A 426 34.43 23.94 16.05
CA GLU A 426 35.43 22.88 16.27
C GLU A 426 35.36 22.32 17.69
N LYS A 427 34.95 23.15 18.66
CA LYS A 427 34.79 22.80 20.07
C LYS A 427 33.43 23.30 20.57
N PRO A 428 32.35 22.56 20.28
CA PRO A 428 31.01 22.93 20.75
C PRO A 428 30.97 23.09 22.28
N ASP A 429 30.39 24.18 22.75
CA ASP A 429 30.17 24.46 24.17
C ASP A 429 28.71 24.16 24.53
N GLU A 430 28.47 23.27 25.50
CA GLU A 430 27.12 22.96 26.01
C GLU A 430 26.38 24.23 26.46
N PHE A 431 27.10 25.25 26.91
CA PHE A 431 26.55 26.49 27.45
C PHE A 431 26.46 27.62 26.43
N ALA A 432 26.77 27.40 25.15
CA ALA A 432 26.86 28.47 24.14
C ALA A 432 25.65 29.43 24.13
N VAL A 433 24.42 28.89 24.17
CA VAL A 433 23.19 29.69 24.20
C VAL A 433 23.13 30.57 25.45
N ILE A 434 23.47 30.02 26.62
CA ILE A 434 23.48 30.76 27.88
C ILE A 434 24.59 31.80 27.87
N ASN A 435 25.77 31.49 27.32
CA ASN A 435 26.87 32.44 27.20
C ASN A 435 26.43 33.67 26.39
N GLU A 436 25.77 33.46 25.26
CA GLU A 436 25.25 34.55 24.43
C GLU A 436 24.20 35.40 25.14
N LEU A 437 23.30 34.79 25.91
CA LEU A 437 22.33 35.54 26.73
C LEU A 437 23.01 36.29 27.89
N GLN A 438 23.99 35.67 28.55
CA GLN A 438 24.71 36.28 29.68
C GLN A 438 25.59 37.45 29.24
N LYS A 439 26.18 37.40 28.03
CA LYS A 439 26.88 38.55 27.45
C LYS A 439 25.99 39.78 27.34
N ARG A 440 24.68 39.58 27.15
CA ARG A 440 23.69 40.66 26.98
C ARG A 440 23.11 41.15 28.28
N PHE A 441 22.66 40.22 29.12
CA PHE A 441 21.86 40.53 30.30
C PHE A 441 22.67 40.48 31.60
N GLY A 442 23.85 39.87 31.58
CA GLY A 442 24.61 39.56 32.78
C GLY A 442 24.10 38.29 33.47
N ASN A 443 25.00 37.59 34.17
CA ASN A 443 24.74 36.28 34.74
C ASN A 443 23.56 36.26 35.74
N LEU A 444 23.58 37.15 36.74
CA LEU A 444 22.56 37.19 37.79
C LEU A 444 21.23 37.77 37.30
N GLU A 445 21.24 38.81 36.47
CA GLU A 445 19.98 39.40 35.97
C GLU A 445 19.28 38.46 35.00
N LEU A 446 20.01 37.72 34.16
CA LEU A 446 19.43 36.67 33.31
C LEU A 446 18.69 35.61 34.13
N ALA A 447 19.25 35.18 35.26
CA ALA A 447 18.60 34.20 36.14
C ALA A 447 17.29 34.75 36.72
N LYS A 448 17.29 36.02 37.15
CA LYS A 448 16.09 36.70 37.65
C LYS A 448 15.04 36.87 36.56
N MET A 449 15.48 37.14 35.32
CA MET A 449 14.62 37.23 34.16
C MET A 449 13.94 35.90 33.84
N PHE A 450 14.67 34.77 33.87
CA PHE A 450 14.08 33.43 33.74
C PHE A 450 13.05 33.14 34.84
N SER A 451 13.42 33.37 36.11
CA SER A 451 12.48 33.18 37.24
C SER A 451 11.22 34.03 37.13
N ALA A 452 11.32 35.27 36.62
CA ALA A 452 10.15 36.10 36.37
C ALA A 452 9.29 35.54 35.23
N ALA A 453 9.90 35.13 34.11
CA ALA A 453 9.18 34.61 32.96
C ALA A 453 8.46 33.29 33.27
N LEU A 454 9.07 32.40 34.06
CA LEU A 454 8.49 31.12 34.47
C LEU A 454 7.25 31.27 35.37
N LYS A 455 7.02 32.44 35.96
CA LYS A 455 5.80 32.72 36.76
C LYS A 455 4.59 33.03 35.88
N ASN A 456 4.80 33.52 34.65
CA ASN A 456 3.73 34.02 33.80
C ASN A 456 3.15 32.96 32.84
N SER A 457 3.66 31.73 32.85
CA SER A 457 3.20 30.60 32.01
C SER A 457 3.08 30.96 30.51
N GLY A 458 4.16 31.50 29.94
CA GLY A 458 4.22 31.89 28.53
C GLY A 458 4.48 30.74 27.53
N PRO A 459 4.41 31.01 26.21
CA PRO A 459 4.58 29.97 25.17
C PRO A 459 5.96 29.31 25.16
N ASN A 460 6.97 29.95 25.74
CA ASN A 460 8.33 29.43 25.84
C ASN A 460 8.67 28.86 27.23
N ASN A 461 7.69 28.59 28.09
CA ASN A 461 7.93 28.18 29.49
C ASN A 461 8.92 27.00 29.61
N ASP A 462 8.74 25.96 28.79
CA ASP A 462 9.59 24.77 28.79
C ASP A 462 11.01 25.07 28.28
N LEU A 463 11.12 25.92 27.26
CA LEU A 463 12.40 26.39 26.74
C LEU A 463 13.16 27.18 27.81
N ILE A 464 12.48 28.12 28.48
CA ILE A 464 13.06 28.95 29.54
C ILE A 464 13.49 28.08 30.72
N SER A 465 12.68 27.09 31.10
CA SER A 465 13.00 26.14 32.17
C SER A 465 14.26 25.33 31.83
N SER A 466 14.37 24.88 30.59
CA SER A 466 15.55 24.18 30.07
C SER A 466 16.80 25.08 30.08
N LEU A 467 16.66 26.35 29.67
CA LEU A 467 17.74 27.33 29.71
C LEU A 467 18.17 27.66 31.16
N GLN A 468 17.23 27.82 32.08
CA GLN A 468 17.54 28.04 33.50
C GLN A 468 18.27 26.83 34.11
N THR A 469 17.88 25.62 33.72
CA THR A 469 18.57 24.38 34.12
C THR A 469 20.00 24.34 33.58
N LEU A 470 20.22 24.70 32.31
CA LEU A 470 21.57 24.83 31.73
C LEU A 470 22.42 25.87 32.46
N GLN A 471 21.82 27.01 32.84
CA GLN A 471 22.51 28.01 33.65
C GLN A 471 22.93 27.45 35.02
N PHE A 472 22.07 26.68 35.67
CA PHE A 472 22.39 26.06 36.97
C PHE A 472 23.45 24.98 36.85
N LYS A 473 23.41 24.14 35.80
CA LYS A 473 24.48 23.19 35.49
C LYS A 473 25.83 23.88 35.36
N ARG A 474 25.86 25.03 34.67
CA ARG A 474 27.08 25.83 34.54
C ARG A 474 27.56 26.35 35.88
N TRP A 475 26.68 26.93 36.70
CA TRP A 475 27.04 27.38 38.05
C TRP A 475 27.60 26.26 38.91
N LEU A 476 27.01 25.06 38.82
CA LEU A 476 27.50 23.88 39.53
C LEU A 476 28.90 23.49 39.04
N ALA A 477 29.12 23.46 37.72
CA ALA A 477 30.42 23.19 37.12
C ALA A 477 31.48 24.24 37.52
N ASP A 478 31.08 25.50 37.67
CA ASP A 478 31.92 26.61 38.14
C ASP A 478 32.12 26.60 39.68
N GLY A 479 31.59 25.61 40.41
CA GLY A 479 31.73 25.47 41.86
C GLY A 479 30.86 26.41 42.70
N THR A 480 29.81 26.98 42.12
CA THR A 480 28.88 27.88 42.82
C THR A 480 28.03 27.10 43.82
N THR A 481 28.25 27.30 45.12
CA THR A 481 27.37 26.75 46.17
C THR A 481 26.13 27.62 46.38
N PRO A 482 25.01 27.08 46.92
CA PRO A 482 23.84 27.89 47.25
C PRO A 482 24.18 29.11 48.14
N ASN A 483 25.10 28.95 49.10
CA ASN A 483 25.58 30.03 49.96
C ASN A 483 26.32 31.12 49.18
N SER A 484 27.21 30.71 48.25
CA SER A 484 27.92 31.66 47.39
C SER A 484 26.97 32.40 46.45
N LEU A 485 25.97 31.70 45.88
CA LEU A 485 24.93 32.31 45.05
C LEU A 485 24.10 33.33 45.84
N ASN A 486 23.68 32.99 47.07
CA ASN A 486 22.96 33.91 47.94
C ASN A 486 23.77 35.18 48.23
N THR A 487 25.08 35.04 48.43
CA THR A 487 26.02 36.16 48.62
C THR A 487 26.15 37.02 47.36
N MET A 488 26.17 36.40 46.17
CA MET A 488 26.21 37.12 44.90
C MET A 488 24.91 37.90 44.63
N LEU A 489 23.76 37.28 44.91
CA LEU A 489 22.44 37.90 44.73
C LEU A 489 22.20 39.06 45.71
N SER A 490 22.71 38.97 46.95
CA SER A 490 22.55 40.00 47.99
C SER A 490 23.44 41.23 47.82
N LYS A 491 24.54 41.13 47.06
CA LYS A 491 25.43 42.26 46.74
C LYS A 491 24.92 43.20 45.64
N THR A 492 23.78 42.89 45.02
CA THR A 492 23.16 43.77 44.01
C THR A 492 22.55 44.99 44.72
N PRO A 493 23.02 46.24 44.49
CA PRO A 493 22.54 47.40 45.24
C PRO A 493 21.06 47.65 44.97
N ILE A 494 20.25 47.70 46.02
CA ILE A 494 18.84 48.06 45.94
C ILE A 494 18.70 49.48 46.49
N LEU A 495 18.50 50.45 45.62
CA LEU A 495 17.87 51.73 46.01
C LEU A 495 16.35 51.48 46.12
N GLY A 496 15.93 50.94 47.27
CA GLY A 496 14.53 50.75 47.67
C GLY A 496 13.77 49.57 47.04
N GLY A 497 13.65 48.46 47.77
CA GLY A 497 12.66 47.38 47.52
C GLY A 497 13.22 45.93 47.42
N PHE A 498 12.63 44.98 48.17
CA PHE A 498 13.03 43.56 48.16
C PHE A 498 12.80 42.89 46.78
N ASP A 499 13.85 42.36 46.14
CA ASP A 499 13.76 41.69 44.84
C ASP A 499 13.37 40.21 45.00
N PHE A 500 12.07 39.92 44.97
CA PHE A 500 11.52 38.56 45.07
C PHE A 500 12.04 37.59 43.98
N ARG A 501 12.60 38.11 42.87
CA ARG A 501 13.20 37.26 41.82
C ARG A 501 14.50 36.63 42.30
N SER A 502 15.30 37.34 43.10
CA SER A 502 16.55 36.82 43.68
C SER A 502 16.28 35.62 44.60
N VAL A 503 15.24 35.71 45.43
CA VAL A 503 14.84 34.61 46.32
C VAL A 503 14.41 33.40 45.53
N ASP A 504 13.59 33.60 44.49
CA ASP A 504 13.12 32.52 43.61
C ASP A 504 14.27 31.80 42.91
N VAL A 505 15.24 32.56 42.37
CA VAL A 505 16.46 31.99 41.77
C VAL A 505 17.24 31.16 42.78
N HIS A 506 17.44 31.67 44.00
CA HIS A 506 18.18 30.96 45.04
C HIS A 506 17.50 29.65 45.44
N LEU A 507 16.18 29.66 45.66
CA LEU A 507 15.41 28.47 46.02
C LEU A 507 15.45 27.41 44.92
N ARG A 508 15.21 27.81 43.66
CA ARG A 508 15.29 26.90 42.51
C ARG A 508 16.68 26.31 42.33
N TYR A 509 17.74 27.11 42.53
CA TYR A 509 19.11 26.60 42.46
C TYR A 509 19.44 25.67 43.62
N LEU A 510 18.95 25.94 44.83
CA LEU A 510 19.14 25.07 45.99
C LEU A 510 18.50 23.69 45.75
N ASP A 511 17.29 23.67 45.21
CA ASP A 511 16.60 22.42 44.86
C ASP A 511 17.35 21.66 43.76
N PHE A 512 17.81 22.35 42.72
CA PHE A 512 18.66 21.77 41.68
C PHE A 512 19.97 21.21 42.24
N TYR A 513 20.68 21.98 43.07
CA TYR A 513 21.96 21.60 43.67
C TYR A 513 21.81 20.31 44.50
N ARG A 514 20.81 20.25 45.38
CA ARG A 514 20.51 19.06 46.20
C ARG A 514 20.19 17.82 45.38
N ALA A 515 19.61 17.98 44.20
CA ALA A 515 19.28 16.86 43.32
C ALA A 515 20.49 16.36 42.51
N ASN A 516 21.59 17.12 42.44
CA ASN A 516 22.73 16.87 41.55
C ASN A 516 24.09 16.82 42.26
N THR A 517 24.11 16.85 43.60
CA THR A 517 25.29 16.66 44.47
C THR A 517 24.92 15.71 45.59
#